data_AF-A0A938R2X1-F1
#
_entry.id   AF-A0A938R2X1-F1
#
_cell.length_a   1.000
_cell.length_b   1.000
_cell.length_c   1.000
_cell.angle_alpha   90.00
_cell.angle_beta   90.00
_cell.angle_gamma   90.00
#
_symmetry.space_group_name_H-M   'P 1'
#
loop_
_entity.id
_entity.type
_entity.pdbx_description
1 polymer ?
#
loop_
_entity_poly.entity_id
_entity_poly.type
_entity_poly.pdbx_seq_one_letter_code
_entity_poly.pdbx_strand_id
1 'polypeptide(L)'
;MFGISFEELLVLMVLALILFGPEKLPEYAEKMGRWVARMRQASQEVRDSYQTGISQTFTTTPPSSPAWGYCVHCGKSLEKDFVFCPYCGRRQREEPPAPYHAPERPA
;
A
#
# COMPACT_ATOMS: atom_id res chain seq x y z
N MET A 1 -22.37 19.09 15.85
CA MET A 1 -22.09 20.55 15.86
C MET A 1 -20.96 20.88 14.88
N PHE A 2 -21.09 20.49 13.61
CA PHE A 2 -20.25 20.98 12.52
C PHE A 2 -21.21 21.56 11.49
N GLY A 3 -21.64 22.79 11.76
CA GLY A 3 -22.52 23.55 10.87
C GLY A 3 -21.74 24.23 9.76
N ILE A 4 -20.77 23.53 9.16
CA ILE A 4 -20.03 24.05 8.01
C ILE A 4 -20.82 23.65 6.78
N SER A 5 -21.45 24.63 6.15
CA SER A 5 -22.14 24.45 4.87
C SER A 5 -21.12 24.17 3.76
N PHE A 6 -21.54 23.47 2.70
CA PHE A 6 -20.67 23.18 1.55
C PHE A 6 -20.06 24.46 0.95
N GLU A 7 -20.81 25.56 0.96
CA GLU A 7 -20.35 26.88 0.53
C GLU A 7 -19.19 27.43 1.38
N GLU A 8 -19.25 27.32 2.70
CA GLU A 8 -18.20 27.79 3.62
C GLU A 8 -16.93 26.94 3.45
N LEU A 9 -17.07 25.62 3.32
CA LEU A 9 -15.96 24.74 3.01
C LEU A 9 -15.29 25.12 1.68
N LEU A 10 -16.07 25.44 0.65
CA LEU A 10 -15.56 25.79 -0.67
C LEU A 10 -14.82 27.14 -0.65
N VAL A 11 -15.34 28.14 0.07
CA VAL A 11 -14.66 29.44 0.27
C VAL A 11 -13.33 29.23 1.00
N LEU A 12 -13.29 28.45 2.07
CA LEU A 12 -12.05 28.13 2.79
C LEU A 12 -11.05 27.36 1.92
N MET A 13 -11.53 26.43 1.09
CA MET A 13 -10.69 25.69 0.16
C MET A 13 -10.05 26.63 -0.87
N VAL A 14 -10.83 27.53 -1.50
CA VAL A 14 -10.28 28.50 -2.46
C VAL A 14 -9.28 29.43 -1.80
N LEU A 15 -9.56 29.92 -0.59
CA LEU A 15 -8.63 30.76 0.15
C LEU A 15 -7.32 30.02 0.47
N ALA A 16 -7.40 28.77 0.93
CA ALA A 16 -6.23 27.93 1.17
C ALA A 16 -5.43 27.67 -0.13
N LEU A 17 -6.11 27.45 -1.25
CA LEU A 17 -5.47 27.28 -2.56
C LEU A 17 -4.74 28.54 -3.02
N ILE A 18 -5.26 29.73 -2.74
CA ILE A 18 -4.57 30.98 -3.08
C ILE A 18 -3.33 31.16 -2.21
N LEU A 19 -3.42 30.84 -0.92
CA LEU A 19 -2.29 31.00 0.02
C LEU A 19 -1.17 29.97 -0.22
N PHE A 20 -1.53 28.70 -0.40
CA PHE A 20 -0.57 27.61 -0.52
C PHE A 20 -0.25 27.24 -1.98
N GLY A 21 -1.15 27.52 -2.91
CA GLY A 21 -1.09 27.09 -4.31
C GLY A 21 -1.73 25.71 -4.56
N PRO A 22 -2.48 25.51 -5.66
CA PRO A 22 -3.09 24.21 -6.00
C PRO A 22 -2.06 23.11 -6.29
N GLU A 23 -0.87 23.48 -6.74
CA GLU A 23 0.22 22.53 -7.03
C GLU A 23 0.85 21.95 -5.76
N LYS A 24 0.74 22.66 -4.62
CA LYS A 24 1.34 22.23 -3.35
C LYS A 24 0.48 21.22 -2.60
N LEU A 25 -0.84 21.28 -2.74
CA LEU A 25 -1.74 20.28 -2.16
C LEU A 25 -1.43 18.84 -2.57
N PRO A 26 -1.30 18.48 -3.87
CA PRO A 26 -0.96 17.12 -4.27
C PRO A 26 0.44 16.73 -3.79
N GLU A 27 1.40 17.65 -3.80
CA GLU A 27 2.76 17.41 -3.31
C GLU A 27 2.76 17.00 -1.82
N TYR A 28 1.98 17.69 -0.99
CA TYR A 28 1.82 17.36 0.44
C TYR A 28 1.00 16.08 0.64
N ALA A 29 -0.04 15.85 -0.15
CA ALA A 29 -0.86 14.63 -0.08
C ALA A 29 -0.05 13.38 -0.41
N GLU A 30 0.84 13.42 -1.41
CA GLU A 30 1.74 12.30 -1.73
C GLU A 30 2.71 11.99 -0.58
N LYS A 31 3.28 13.04 0.05
CA LYS A 31 4.18 12.89 1.21
C LYS A 31 3.42 12.25 2.39
N MET A 32 2.22 12.75 2.67
CA MET A 32 1.37 12.23 3.74
C MET A 32 0.89 10.80 3.45
N GLY A 33 0.54 10.50 2.21
CA GLY A 33 0.13 9.17 1.76
C GLY A 33 1.20 8.12 1.99
N ARG A 34 2.47 8.43 1.68
CA ARG A 34 3.62 7.54 1.99
C ARG A 34 3.78 7.30 3.48
N TRP A 35 3.57 8.33 4.31
CA TRP A 35 3.65 8.19 5.77
C TRP A 35 2.53 7.30 6.32
N VAL A 36 1.28 7.52 5.89
CA VAL A 36 0.13 6.69 6.27
C VAL A 36 0.32 5.24 5.82
N ALA A 37 0.87 5.00 4.61
CA ALA A 37 1.15 3.65 4.12
C ALA A 37 2.14 2.90 5.02
N ARG A 38 3.19 3.57 5.52
CA ARG A 38 4.15 2.98 6.47
C ARG A 38 3.53 2.75 7.85
N MET A 39 2.73 3.70 8.33
CA MET A 39 2.01 3.54 9.60
C MET A 39 1.07 2.35 9.56
N ARG A 40 0.35 2.13 8.45
CA ARG A 40 -0.54 0.97 8.26
C ARG A 40 0.21 -0.37 8.27
N GLN A 41 1.46 -0.42 7.80
CA GLN A 41 2.29 -1.64 7.85
C GLN A 41 2.75 -1.92 9.28
N ALA A 42 3.34 -0.93 9.95
CA ALA A 42 3.72 -1.06 11.35
C ALA A 42 2.52 -1.42 12.26
N SER A 43 1.34 -0.88 11.95
CA SER A 43 0.10 -1.23 12.66
C SER A 43 -0.37 -2.66 12.40
N GLN A 44 -0.08 -3.24 11.23
CA GLN A 44 -0.42 -4.62 10.91
C GLN A 44 0.44 -5.59 11.72
N GLU A 45 1.75 -5.36 11.80
CA GLU A 45 2.66 -6.18 12.62
C GLU A 45 2.23 -6.20 14.09
N VAL A 46 1.83 -5.03 14.61
CA VAL A 46 1.30 -4.90 15.97
C VAL A 46 -0.02 -5.66 16.12
N ARG A 47 -0.96 -5.51 15.17
CA ARG A 47 -2.24 -6.24 15.18
C ARG A 47 -2.05 -7.75 15.11
N ASP A 48 -1.16 -8.23 14.25
CA ASP A 48 -0.85 -9.66 14.08
C ASP A 48 -0.29 -10.26 15.37
N SER A 49 0.55 -9.49 16.09
CA SER A 49 1.09 -9.87 17.40
C SER A 49 -0.01 -10.05 18.47
N TYR A 50 -1.04 -9.19 18.47
CA TYR A 50 -2.17 -9.31 19.39
C TYR A 50 -3.18 -10.40 18.97
N GLN A 51 -3.40 -10.60 17.67
CA GLN A 51 -4.31 -11.60 17.12
C GLN A 51 -3.79 -13.04 17.34
N THR A 52 -2.46 -13.22 17.36
CA THR A 52 -1.81 -14.52 17.59
C THR A 52 -2.15 -15.14 18.96
N GLY A 53 -2.61 -14.33 19.92
CA GLY A 53 -3.11 -14.82 21.22
C GLY A 53 -4.55 -15.35 21.22
N ILE A 54 -5.34 -15.17 20.16
CA ILE A 54 -6.79 -15.50 20.13
C ILE A 54 -7.18 -16.33 18.89
N SER A 55 -6.27 -16.70 17.99
CA SER A 55 -6.63 -17.37 16.73
C SER A 55 -5.70 -18.52 16.33
N GLN A 56 -5.28 -19.36 17.27
CA GLN A 56 -4.77 -20.70 16.95
C GLN A 56 -5.91 -21.73 16.89
N THR A 57 -6.88 -21.52 16.00
CA THR A 57 -7.79 -22.61 15.61
C THR A 57 -8.44 -22.31 14.26
N PHE A 58 -7.93 -23.01 13.24
CA PHE A 58 -8.54 -23.30 11.95
C PHE A 58 -8.72 -22.14 10.96
N THR A 59 -7.78 -21.99 10.03
CA THR A 59 -8.00 -22.31 8.60
C THR A 59 -6.65 -22.43 7.90
N THR A 60 -6.27 -23.67 7.68
CA THR A 60 -5.28 -24.13 6.71
C THR A 60 -5.78 -23.77 5.30
N THR A 61 -4.99 -23.01 4.54
CA THR A 61 -4.42 -23.41 3.25
C THR A 61 -3.31 -22.42 2.90
N PRO A 62 -2.03 -22.83 2.80
CA PRO A 62 -0.98 -21.95 2.32
C PRO A 62 -1.20 -21.63 0.83
N PRO A 63 -1.19 -20.36 0.39
CA PRO A 63 -1.11 -20.06 -1.03
C PRO A 63 0.26 -20.53 -1.54
N SER A 64 0.28 -21.72 -2.16
CA SER A 64 1.39 -22.20 -2.97
C SER A 64 1.43 -21.38 -4.27
N SER A 65 2.07 -20.21 -4.21
CA SER A 65 2.66 -19.56 -5.39
C SER A 65 3.81 -18.66 -4.92
N PRO A 66 5.07 -18.94 -5.28
CA PRO A 66 6.20 -18.12 -4.90
C PRO A 66 6.28 -16.92 -5.85
N ALA A 67 5.66 -15.80 -5.48
CA ALA A 67 5.89 -14.52 -6.13
C ALA A 67 6.66 -13.59 -5.17
N TRP A 68 7.91 -13.94 -4.87
CA TRP A 68 8.83 -13.04 -4.16
C TRP A 68 9.27 -11.94 -5.12
N GLY A 69 8.45 -10.90 -5.23
CA GLY A 69 8.82 -9.66 -5.92
C GLY A 69 9.44 -8.68 -4.92
N TYR A 70 10.63 -8.16 -5.22
CA TYR A 70 11.09 -6.91 -4.63
C TYR A 70 10.72 -5.76 -5.54
N CYS A 71 10.50 -4.58 -4.98
CA CYS A 71 10.23 -3.40 -5.79
C CYS A 71 11.46 -3.00 -6.62
N VAL A 72 11.39 -3.05 -7.95
CA VAL A 72 12.47 -2.62 -8.88
C VAL A 72 12.91 -1.16 -8.70
N HIS A 73 12.12 -0.39 -7.96
CA HIS A 73 12.36 1.02 -7.75
C HIS A 73 12.97 1.38 -6.39
N CYS A 74 12.85 0.52 -5.39
CA CYS A 74 13.42 0.78 -4.07
C CYS A 74 14.03 -0.46 -3.37
N GLY A 75 14.03 -1.61 -4.02
CA GLY A 75 14.71 -2.84 -3.58
C GLY A 75 14.04 -3.61 -2.44
N LYS A 76 12.90 -3.16 -1.90
CA LYS A 76 12.24 -3.81 -0.76
C LYS A 76 11.39 -4.99 -1.15
N SER A 77 11.47 -6.08 -0.37
CA SER A 77 10.62 -7.27 -0.48
C SER A 77 9.16 -6.91 -0.18
N LEU A 78 8.25 -7.40 -1.01
CA LEU A 78 6.80 -7.18 -0.89
C LEU A 78 6.13 -8.51 -0.62
N GLU A 79 5.45 -8.60 0.52
CA GLU A 79 4.88 -9.87 0.98
C GLU A 79 3.45 -10.13 0.47
N LYS A 80 2.83 -9.21 -0.30
CA LYS A 80 1.43 -9.32 -0.75
C LYS A 80 1.19 -8.58 -2.08
N ASP A 81 0.12 -8.97 -2.78
CA ASP A 81 -0.40 -8.42 -4.04
C ASP A 81 -0.84 -6.94 -3.95
N PHE A 82 0.10 -6.03 -3.69
CA PHE A 82 -0.17 -4.61 -3.64
C PHE A 82 0.02 -3.97 -5.03
N VAL A 83 -1.06 -3.40 -5.58
CA VAL A 83 -1.08 -2.62 -6.85
C VAL A 83 -0.09 -1.43 -6.81
N PHE A 84 0.32 -0.99 -5.62
CA PHE A 84 1.30 0.06 -5.40
C PHE A 84 2.31 -0.38 -4.33
N CYS A 85 3.60 -0.15 -4.54
CA CYS A 85 4.63 -0.41 -3.54
C CYS A 85 4.42 0.50 -2.31
N PRO A 86 4.18 -0.05 -1.11
CA PRO A 86 3.82 0.74 0.05
C PRO A 86 5.05 1.42 0.71
N TYR A 87 6.25 1.23 0.14
CA TYR A 87 7.48 1.87 0.59
C TYR A 87 7.89 3.10 -0.23
N CYS A 88 7.72 3.05 -1.56
CA CYS A 88 8.11 4.12 -2.48
C CYS A 88 6.93 4.74 -3.25
N GLY A 89 5.74 4.16 -3.18
CA GLY A 89 4.51 4.71 -3.77
C GLY A 89 4.35 4.49 -5.28
N ARG A 90 5.28 3.79 -5.95
CA ARG A 90 5.16 3.49 -7.38
C ARG A 90 4.21 2.30 -7.62
N ARG A 91 3.43 2.36 -8.71
CA ARG A 91 2.51 1.29 -9.12
C ARG A 91 3.32 0.04 -9.47
N GLN A 92 2.96 -1.08 -8.86
CA GLN A 92 3.47 -2.40 -9.23
C GLN A 92 2.47 -3.00 -10.20
N ARG A 93 2.79 -2.98 -11.50
CA ARG A 93 2.12 -3.81 -12.49
C ARG A 93 3.20 -4.67 -13.11
N GLU A 94 3.47 -5.80 -12.49
CA GLU A 94 4.23 -6.89 -13.10
C GLU A 94 3.25 -8.07 -13.19
N GLU A 95 2.87 -8.42 -14.42
CA GLU A 95 2.21 -9.70 -14.75
C GLU A 95 3.03 -10.82 -14.06
N PRO A 96 2.38 -11.82 -13.44
CA PRO A 96 3.07 -12.89 -12.71
C PRO A 96 4.18 -13.50 -13.58
N PRO A 97 5.35 -13.85 -13.00
CA PRO A 97 6.41 -14.51 -13.75
C PRO A 97 5.82 -15.75 -14.43
N ALA A 98 5.96 -15.82 -15.75
CA ALA A 98 5.44 -16.93 -16.54
C ALA A 98 5.87 -18.26 -15.91
N PRO A 99 4.97 -19.25 -15.83
CA PRO A 99 5.24 -20.50 -15.14
C PRO A 99 6.50 -21.17 -15.71
N TYR A 100 7.42 -21.50 -14.81
CA TYR A 100 8.70 -22.15 -15.11
C TYR A 100 8.46 -23.48 -15.84
N HIS A 101 8.82 -23.55 -17.12
CA HIS A 101 8.90 -24.81 -17.86
C HIS A 101 10.13 -25.58 -17.37
N ALA A 102 9.90 -26.66 -16.62
CA ALA A 102 10.98 -27.56 -16.23
C ALA A 102 11.59 -28.21 -17.49
N PRO A 103 12.92 -28.30 -17.63
CA PRO A 103 13.52 -29.02 -18.73
C PRO A 103 13.11 -30.50 -18.67
N GLU A 104 12.51 -30.99 -19.76
CA GLU A 104 12.12 -32.38 -19.91
C GLU A 104 13.33 -33.29 -19.72
N ARG A 105 13.19 -34.26 -18.82
CA ARG A 105 14.27 -35.19 -18.45
C ARG A 105 14.47 -36.18 -19.60
N PRO A 106 15.65 -36.29 -20.24
CA PRO A 106 15.87 -37.28 -21.28
C PRO A 106 15.80 -38.71 -20.70
N ALA A 107 15.18 -39.60 -21.49
CA ALA A 107 14.85 -40.99 -21.17
C ALA A 107 16.06 -41.92 -21.05
#